data_AF-A0AA42H5A5-F1
#
_entry.id   AF-A0AA42H5A5-F1
#
_cell.length_a   1.000
_cell.length_b   1.000
_cell.length_c   1.000
_cell.angle_alpha   90.00
_cell.angle_beta   90.00
_cell.angle_gamma   90.00
#
_symmetry.space_group_name_H-M   'P 1'
#
loop_
_entity.id
_entity.type
_entity.pdbx_description
1 polymer ?
#
loop_
_entity_poly.entity_id
_entity_poly.type
_entity_poly.pdbx_seq_one_letter_code
_entity_poly.pdbx_strand_id
1 'polypeptide(L)'
;MGEAFKLQPKPLSGCACCGVDIHCHVVPSRFPAPPGSAAMAGWPSMQSAGDCHATVVINDKPYRTVSDACWVAERRLAEMDRAGIQMQVLSPMPELFGYWLDARPANDLVRYVNDTIASLIAEGGGRFAGIGGVALQDIDLAVGELHRLIRDLGFSGVEIGSNINGVPIGDPRLHPFFAEAEALGAAVFVHAVRPTGMDRTVGPASLQQVLGYPTDVGLAIASTITGGLLLKFPKLRIAFSHGGGTFASLLPRLQQGYEVFPALKETMPEAPEVQARRLYVDSLVFDSETLRRLVSIFGEDKVMIGTDYPFNFRDADPVARIRTAFTDPSSHQRLVYANALEFLAFNKVSADEQFSRCGAAQR
;
A
#
# COMPACT_ATOMS: atom_id res chain seq x y z
N MET A 1 -20.54 44.04 19.11
CA MET A 1 -19.19 43.45 19.18
C MET A 1 -19.15 42.53 20.37
N GLY A 2 -18.99 41.22 20.32
CA GLY A 2 -19.01 40.22 19.27
C GLY A 2 -19.23 38.89 20.00
N GLU A 3 -20.24 38.12 19.61
CA GLU A 3 -20.53 36.82 20.23
C GLU A 3 -19.51 35.78 19.74
N ALA A 4 -18.84 35.15 20.69
CA ALA A 4 -17.91 34.06 20.43
C ALA A 4 -18.70 32.80 20.04
N PHE A 5 -18.57 32.40 18.77
CA PHE A 5 -19.05 31.14 18.23
C PHE A 5 -18.31 29.98 18.92
N LYS A 6 -18.87 29.45 20.01
CA LYS A 6 -18.45 28.16 20.59
C LYS A 6 -19.11 27.05 19.78
N LEU A 7 -18.37 26.48 18.84
CA LEU A 7 -18.72 25.20 18.21
C LEU A 7 -18.68 24.12 19.31
N GLN A 8 -19.85 23.71 19.79
CA GLN A 8 -19.98 22.49 20.55
C GLN A 8 -19.87 21.29 19.60
N PRO A 9 -19.05 20.27 19.90
CA PRO A 9 -19.05 19.05 19.11
C PRO A 9 -20.41 18.36 19.28
N LYS A 10 -21.15 18.23 18.17
CA LYS A 10 -22.35 17.39 18.13
C LYS A 10 -21.94 15.94 18.44
N PRO A 11 -22.69 15.21 19.28
CA PRO A 11 -22.48 13.78 19.41
C PRO A 11 -22.85 13.12 18.09
N LEU A 12 -21.88 12.51 17.40
CA LEU A 12 -22.11 11.65 16.25
C LEU A 12 -22.70 10.32 16.75
N SER A 13 -24.01 10.31 17.00
CA SER A 13 -24.77 9.09 17.21
C SER A 13 -25.02 8.41 15.85
N GLY A 14 -24.35 7.28 15.61
CA GLY A 14 -24.55 6.42 14.44
C GLY A 14 -23.24 6.11 13.69
N CYS A 15 -22.70 4.91 13.88
CA CYS A 15 -21.74 4.21 13.03
C CYS A 15 -20.86 5.08 12.08
N ALA A 16 -19.96 5.89 12.62
CA ALA A 16 -19.15 6.86 11.85
C ALA A 16 -17.79 6.34 11.36
N CYS A 17 -17.44 5.07 11.62
CA CYS A 17 -16.20 4.44 11.17
C CYS A 17 -16.53 3.41 10.09
N CYS A 18 -16.34 3.76 8.81
CA CYS A 18 -16.63 2.84 7.69
C CYS A 18 -15.47 2.68 6.72
N GLY A 19 -14.37 3.44 6.84
CA GLY A 19 -13.22 3.33 5.92
C GLY A 19 -12.37 2.09 6.16
N VAL A 20 -11.96 1.42 5.09
CA VAL A 20 -10.86 0.43 5.11
C VAL A 20 -9.68 1.04 4.38
N ASP A 21 -8.65 1.41 5.14
CA ASP A 21 -7.40 1.96 4.61
C ASP A 21 -6.42 0.84 4.27
N ILE A 22 -6.17 0.63 2.98
CA ILE A 22 -5.30 -0.44 2.47
C ILE A 22 -3.84 0.00 2.29
N HIS A 23 -3.53 1.27 2.52
CA HIS A 23 -2.20 1.83 2.29
C HIS A 23 -1.75 2.60 3.53
N CYS A 24 -1.15 1.87 4.46
CA CYS A 24 -0.58 2.42 5.67
C CYS A 24 0.57 1.54 6.18
N HIS A 25 1.56 2.16 6.82
CA HIS A 25 2.85 1.56 7.08
C HIS A 25 3.14 1.38 8.57
N VAL A 26 3.99 0.39 8.85
CA VAL A 26 4.57 0.08 10.15
C VAL A 26 6.08 0.23 10.06
N VAL A 27 6.64 0.86 11.09
CA VAL A 27 8.08 0.92 11.35
C VAL A 27 8.30 0.37 12.75
N PRO A 28 9.16 -0.63 12.97
CA PRO A 28 9.43 -1.12 14.32
C PRO A 28 10.05 -0.05 15.21
N SER A 29 9.76 -0.09 16.51
CA SER A 29 10.38 0.81 17.51
C SER A 29 11.89 0.62 17.65
N ARG A 30 12.39 -0.55 17.25
CA ARG A 30 13.81 -0.90 17.21
C ARG A 30 14.05 -1.91 16.10
N PHE A 31 15.24 -1.91 15.52
CA PHE A 31 15.70 -2.93 14.59
C PHE A 31 16.56 -3.97 15.31
N PRO A 32 16.53 -5.24 14.86
CA PRO A 32 17.45 -6.25 15.37
C PRO A 32 18.88 -5.91 14.91
N ALA A 33 19.87 -6.46 15.62
CA ALA A 33 21.24 -6.44 15.12
C ALA A 33 21.32 -7.28 13.83
N PRO A 34 22.20 -6.91 12.87
CA PRO A 34 22.41 -7.72 11.68
C PRO A 34 22.81 -9.15 12.02
N PRO A 35 22.30 -10.15 11.28
CA PRO A 35 22.58 -11.55 11.58
C PRO A 35 24.06 -11.90 11.33
N GLY A 36 24.71 -12.47 12.33
CA GLY A 36 26.07 -13.03 12.22
C GLY A 36 27.13 -11.98 11.81
N SER A 37 27.83 -12.24 10.71
CA SER A 37 28.87 -11.36 10.15
C SER A 37 28.36 -10.43 9.05
N ALA A 38 27.04 -10.25 8.91
CA ALA A 38 26.47 -9.34 7.93
C ALA A 38 26.99 -7.90 8.15
N ALA A 39 27.24 -7.18 7.06
CA ALA A 39 27.74 -5.82 7.13
C ALA A 39 26.72 -4.89 7.81
N MET A 40 27.19 -4.02 8.69
CA MET A 40 26.36 -2.91 9.22
C MET A 40 25.97 -1.92 8.12
N ALA A 41 26.77 -1.83 7.06
CA ALA A 41 26.50 -0.94 5.94
C ALA A 41 25.15 -1.30 5.29
N GLY A 42 24.25 -0.32 5.27
CA GLY A 42 22.92 -0.42 4.71
C GLY A 42 21.87 -0.99 5.67
N TRP A 43 22.24 -1.46 6.86
CA TRP A 43 21.27 -1.98 7.82
C TRP A 43 20.54 -0.84 8.54
N PRO A 44 19.20 -0.92 8.71
CA PRO A 44 18.46 0.11 9.41
C PRO A 44 18.69 0.07 10.92
N SER A 45 18.70 1.24 11.54
CA SER A 45 18.71 1.43 13.00
C SER A 45 17.71 2.51 13.40
N MET A 46 17.41 2.59 14.70
CA MET A 46 16.55 3.64 15.27
C MET A 46 17.35 4.57 16.17
N GLN A 47 17.16 5.88 15.98
CA GLN A 47 17.64 6.92 16.88
C GLN A 47 16.44 7.65 17.49
N SER A 48 16.47 7.93 18.80
CA SER A 48 15.41 8.72 19.44
C SER A 48 15.38 10.14 18.87
N ALA A 49 14.18 10.66 18.61
CA ALA A 49 13.93 11.98 18.05
C ALA A 49 12.92 12.80 18.89
N GLY A 50 12.83 12.47 20.18
CA GLY A 50 11.86 13.06 21.12
C GLY A 50 11.05 11.99 21.84
N ASP A 51 10.08 12.40 22.67
CA ASP A 51 9.37 11.50 23.58
C ASP A 51 8.54 10.42 22.86
N CYS A 52 7.94 10.76 21.72
CA CYS A 52 7.11 9.85 20.93
C CYS A 52 7.58 9.70 19.48
N HIS A 53 8.82 10.11 19.18
CA HIS A 53 9.36 10.08 17.81
C HIS A 53 10.70 9.38 17.75
N ALA A 54 10.94 8.69 16.65
CA ALA A 54 12.23 8.08 16.36
C ALA A 54 12.56 8.24 14.87
N THR A 55 13.85 8.30 14.58
CA THR A 55 14.39 8.45 13.24
C THR A 55 15.01 7.13 12.80
N VAL A 56 14.50 6.59 11.71
CA VAL A 56 15.14 5.50 10.97
C VAL A 56 16.42 6.04 10.36
N VAL A 57 17.53 5.36 10.62
CA VAL A 57 18.86 5.70 10.10
C VAL A 57 19.40 4.55 9.27
N ILE A 58 19.88 4.86 8.07
CA ILE A 58 20.49 3.90 7.14
C ILE A 58 21.82 4.49 6.68
N ASN A 59 22.92 3.75 6.78
CA ASN A 59 24.27 4.25 6.47
C ASN A 59 24.61 5.57 7.20
N ASP A 60 24.31 5.64 8.50
CA ASP A 60 24.51 6.81 9.35
C ASP A 60 23.78 8.09 8.89
N LYS A 61 22.85 7.97 7.92
CA LYS A 61 22.05 9.08 7.41
C LYS A 61 20.62 8.96 7.91
N PRO A 62 20.05 10.04 8.47
CA PRO A 62 18.62 10.12 8.75
C PRO A 62 17.82 9.84 7.46
N TYR A 63 16.98 8.81 7.51
CA TYR A 63 16.09 8.49 6.40
C TYR A 63 14.71 9.09 6.63
N ARG A 64 14.08 8.76 7.77
CA ARG A 64 12.73 9.22 8.08
C ARG A 64 12.49 9.25 9.58
N THR A 65 11.97 10.38 10.07
CA THR A 65 11.43 10.50 11.42
C THR A 65 9.96 10.10 11.41
N VAL A 66 9.59 9.23 12.33
CA VAL A 66 8.23 8.69 12.50
C VAL A 66 7.78 8.83 13.95
N SER A 67 6.47 8.90 14.17
CA SER A 67 5.89 8.87 15.52
C SER A 67 5.65 7.43 16.00
N ASP A 68 5.37 7.30 17.29
CA ASP A 68 5.04 6.05 17.97
C ASP A 68 3.75 5.37 17.47
N ALA A 69 2.93 6.07 16.70
CA ALA A 69 1.84 5.48 15.91
C ALA A 69 2.29 4.34 14.97
N CYS A 70 3.59 4.30 14.61
CA CYS A 70 4.17 3.19 13.87
C CYS A 70 4.18 1.87 14.66
N TRP A 71 4.23 1.90 15.99
CA TRP A 71 4.41 0.70 16.84
C TRP A 71 3.57 0.67 18.12
N VAL A 72 2.68 1.64 18.34
CA VAL A 72 1.73 1.68 19.47
C VAL A 72 0.31 1.59 18.94
N ALA A 73 -0.32 0.41 19.10
CA ALA A 73 -1.65 0.12 18.59
C ALA A 73 -2.72 1.11 19.09
N GLU A 74 -2.71 1.44 20.39
CA GLU A 74 -3.68 2.38 20.98
C GLU A 74 -3.64 3.77 20.32
N ARG A 75 -2.43 4.28 20.07
CA ARG A 75 -2.24 5.59 19.40
C ARG A 75 -2.81 5.56 17.99
N ARG A 76 -2.52 4.48 17.25
CA ARG A 76 -3.02 4.28 15.88
C ARG A 76 -4.55 4.16 15.84
N LEU A 77 -5.16 3.39 16.73
CA LEU A 77 -6.62 3.24 16.83
C LEU A 77 -7.31 4.58 17.10
N ALA A 78 -6.78 5.39 18.03
CA ALA A 78 -7.31 6.72 18.33
C ALA A 78 -7.17 7.71 17.16
N GLU A 79 -6.20 7.51 16.27
CA GLU A 79 -6.05 8.29 15.03
C GLU A 79 -7.01 7.82 13.94
N MET A 80 -7.20 6.51 13.81
CA MET A 80 -8.20 5.94 12.89
C MET A 80 -9.62 6.44 13.21
N ASP A 81 -9.98 6.47 14.50
CA ASP A 81 -11.29 6.98 14.94
C ASP A 81 -11.52 8.44 14.52
N ARG A 82 -10.47 9.27 14.60
CA ARG A 82 -10.51 10.67 14.17
C ARG A 82 -10.65 10.80 12.65
N ALA A 83 -10.04 9.90 11.89
CA ALA A 83 -10.06 9.90 10.42
C ALA A 83 -11.28 9.17 9.82
N GLY A 84 -12.16 8.59 10.64
CA GLY A 84 -13.32 7.79 10.17
C GLY A 84 -12.93 6.43 9.58
N ILE A 85 -11.75 5.92 9.91
CA ILE A 85 -11.22 4.65 9.42
C ILE A 85 -11.62 3.53 10.39
N GLN A 86 -12.37 2.56 9.89
CA GLN A 86 -12.76 1.37 10.64
C GLN A 86 -11.62 0.36 10.75
N MET A 87 -10.88 0.17 9.66
CA MET A 87 -9.83 -0.84 9.57
C MET A 87 -8.62 -0.31 8.81
N GLN A 88 -7.44 -0.71 9.24
CA GLN A 88 -6.19 -0.49 8.51
C GLN A 88 -5.56 -1.84 8.12
N VAL A 89 -5.11 -1.94 6.86
CA VAL A 89 -4.28 -3.04 6.40
C VAL A 89 -2.83 -2.59 6.52
N LEU A 90 -2.17 -3.08 7.54
CA LEU A 90 -0.81 -2.70 7.89
C LEU A 90 0.19 -3.35 6.92
N SER A 91 1.14 -2.57 6.41
CA SER A 91 2.26 -3.03 5.61
C SER A 91 3.60 -2.49 6.14
N PRO A 92 4.75 -3.07 5.73
CA PRO A 92 6.06 -2.48 6.05
C PRO A 92 6.23 -1.08 5.45
N MET A 93 7.05 -0.22 6.04
CA MET A 93 7.58 0.91 5.29
C MET A 93 8.44 0.39 4.11
N PRO A 94 8.22 0.83 2.86
CA PRO A 94 8.81 0.22 1.65
C PRO A 94 10.34 0.12 1.64
N GLU A 95 11.04 1.09 2.23
CA GLU A 95 12.49 1.04 2.35
C GLU A 95 12.95 -0.19 3.16
N LEU A 96 12.13 -0.71 4.07
CA LEU A 96 12.45 -1.87 4.91
C LEU A 96 12.33 -3.22 4.18
N PHE A 97 11.94 -3.25 2.90
CA PHE A 97 12.15 -4.45 2.08
C PHE A 97 13.64 -4.78 1.94
N GLY A 98 14.52 -3.78 2.05
CA GLY A 98 15.97 -3.98 2.11
C GLY A 98 16.57 -4.60 0.86
N TYR A 99 16.00 -4.35 -0.33
CA TYR A 99 16.44 -4.97 -1.58
C TYR A 99 17.93 -4.77 -1.91
N TRP A 100 18.56 -3.71 -1.38
CA TRP A 100 19.99 -3.44 -1.56
C TRP A 100 20.91 -4.29 -0.67
N LEU A 101 20.36 -5.00 0.32
CA LEU A 101 21.08 -5.92 1.18
C LEU A 101 21.19 -7.30 0.49
N ASP A 102 22.15 -8.10 0.95
CA ASP A 102 22.20 -9.52 0.63
C ASP A 102 20.87 -10.19 1.01
N ALA A 103 20.42 -11.13 0.17
CA ALA A 103 19.05 -11.64 0.23
C ALA A 103 18.67 -12.28 1.57
N ARG A 104 19.59 -13.03 2.20
CA ARG A 104 19.35 -13.66 3.51
C ARG A 104 19.21 -12.62 4.64
N PRO A 105 20.15 -11.68 4.84
CA PRO A 105 19.95 -10.57 5.77
C PRO A 105 18.69 -9.74 5.49
N ALA A 106 18.37 -9.46 4.22
CA ALA A 106 17.14 -8.75 3.86
C ALA A 106 15.89 -9.53 4.29
N ASN A 107 15.90 -10.85 4.09
CA ASN A 107 14.82 -11.74 4.52
C ASN A 107 14.67 -11.77 6.05
N ASP A 108 15.78 -11.77 6.80
CA ASP A 108 15.73 -11.70 8.27
C ASP A 108 15.16 -10.36 8.76
N LEU A 109 15.54 -9.25 8.12
CA LEU A 109 14.98 -7.92 8.40
C LEU A 109 13.47 -7.89 8.12
N VAL A 110 13.04 -8.31 6.93
CA VAL A 110 11.63 -8.21 6.54
C VAL A 110 10.76 -9.12 7.40
N ARG A 111 11.24 -10.30 7.79
CA ARG A 111 10.56 -11.19 8.74
C ARG A 111 10.35 -10.54 10.09
N TYR A 112 11.35 -9.85 10.61
CA TYR A 112 11.22 -9.09 11.86
C TYR A 112 10.16 -7.98 11.76
N VAL A 113 10.10 -7.28 10.62
CA VAL A 113 9.05 -6.27 10.38
C VAL A 113 7.68 -6.93 10.28
N ASN A 114 7.55 -8.06 9.58
CA ASN A 114 6.31 -8.82 9.47
C ASN A 114 5.82 -9.33 10.84
N ASP A 115 6.73 -9.78 11.70
CA ASP A 115 6.40 -10.21 13.07
C ASP A 115 5.97 -9.03 13.95
N THR A 116 6.53 -7.84 13.71
CA THR A 116 6.08 -6.59 14.35
C THR A 116 4.66 -6.24 13.91
N ILE A 117 4.35 -6.35 12.61
CA ILE A 117 3.00 -6.14 12.08
C ILE A 117 2.03 -7.15 12.69
N ALA A 118 2.40 -8.43 12.77
CA ALA A 118 1.57 -9.47 13.37
C ALA A 118 1.27 -9.17 14.86
N SER A 119 2.25 -8.64 15.60
CA SER A 119 2.07 -8.21 16.99
C SER A 119 1.07 -7.06 17.10
N LEU A 120 1.18 -6.04 16.23
CA LEU A 120 0.21 -4.95 16.18
C LEU A 120 -1.19 -5.44 15.83
N ILE A 121 -1.32 -6.37 14.87
CA ILE A 121 -2.61 -6.97 14.51
C ILE A 121 -3.28 -7.62 15.72
N ALA A 122 -2.52 -8.36 16.52
CA ALA A 122 -3.03 -8.99 17.74
C ALA A 122 -3.51 -7.95 18.78
N GLU A 123 -2.84 -6.81 18.87
CA GLU A 123 -3.22 -5.69 19.76
C GLU A 123 -4.38 -4.85 19.20
N GLY A 124 -4.67 -4.94 17.90
CA GLY A 124 -5.59 -4.08 17.17
C GLY A 124 -7.08 -4.29 17.41
N GLY A 125 -7.46 -5.24 18.27
CA GLY A 125 -8.88 -5.51 18.58
C GLY A 125 -9.74 -5.88 17.36
N GLY A 126 -9.15 -6.48 16.33
CA GLY A 126 -9.83 -6.85 15.08
C GLY A 126 -9.97 -5.70 14.06
N ARG A 127 -9.35 -4.54 14.30
CA ARG A 127 -9.35 -3.40 13.38
C ARG A 127 -8.08 -3.27 12.54
N PHE A 128 -7.16 -4.22 12.67
CA PHE A 128 -5.97 -4.34 11.84
C PHE A 128 -5.99 -5.64 11.06
N ALA A 129 -5.60 -5.55 9.79
CA ALA A 129 -5.21 -6.66 8.94
C ALA A 129 -3.75 -6.45 8.48
N GLY A 130 -3.16 -7.43 7.82
CA GLY A 130 -1.77 -7.38 7.39
C GLY A 130 -1.57 -7.78 5.93
N ILE A 131 -0.71 -7.02 5.24
CA ILE A 131 0.04 -7.49 4.07
C ILE A 131 1.53 -7.34 4.38
N GLY A 132 2.33 -8.38 4.17
CA GLY A 132 3.72 -8.42 4.64
C GLY A 132 4.70 -7.96 3.58
N GLY A 133 5.97 -7.79 3.93
CA GLY A 133 7.05 -7.61 2.95
C GLY A 133 7.75 -8.92 2.64
N VAL A 134 8.47 -8.97 1.52
CA VAL A 134 9.31 -10.11 1.13
C VAL A 134 10.64 -9.62 0.55
N ALA A 135 11.70 -10.43 0.64
CA ALA A 135 13.01 -10.14 0.04
C ALA A 135 13.05 -10.57 -1.44
N LEU A 136 12.32 -9.85 -2.30
CA LEU A 136 12.06 -10.23 -3.70
C LEU A 136 13.29 -10.21 -4.64
N GLN A 137 14.45 -9.77 -4.17
CA GLN A 137 15.71 -9.97 -4.89
C GLN A 137 16.14 -11.46 -4.96
N ASP A 138 15.52 -12.32 -4.13
CA ASP A 138 15.64 -13.78 -4.17
C ASP A 138 14.25 -14.42 -4.15
N ILE A 139 13.91 -15.11 -5.25
CA ILE A 139 12.56 -15.66 -5.47
C ILE A 139 12.21 -16.76 -4.46
N ASP A 140 13.17 -17.62 -4.11
CA ASP A 140 12.90 -18.75 -3.22
C ASP A 140 12.65 -18.27 -1.79
N LEU A 141 13.43 -17.30 -1.33
CA LEU A 141 13.20 -16.65 -0.03
C LEU A 141 11.87 -15.89 -0.01
N ALA A 142 11.57 -15.14 -1.08
CA ALA A 142 10.32 -14.38 -1.18
C ALA A 142 9.09 -15.28 -1.19
N VAL A 143 9.11 -16.39 -1.94
CA VAL A 143 8.03 -17.39 -1.94
C VAL A 143 7.90 -18.06 -0.58
N GLY A 144 9.02 -18.46 0.05
CA GLY A 144 9.00 -19.05 1.38
C GLY A 144 8.38 -18.13 2.43
N GLU A 145 8.71 -16.84 2.39
CA GLU A 145 8.12 -15.86 3.29
C GLU A 145 6.65 -15.59 2.94
N LEU A 146 6.27 -15.49 1.67
CA LEU A 146 4.88 -15.36 1.26
C LEU A 146 4.01 -16.50 1.81
N HIS A 147 4.49 -17.74 1.76
CA HIS A 147 3.80 -18.87 2.38
C HIS A 147 3.59 -18.67 3.88
N ARG A 148 4.60 -18.21 4.60
CA ARG A 148 4.50 -17.93 6.04
C ARG A 148 3.51 -16.83 6.34
N LEU A 149 3.56 -15.73 5.58
CA LEU A 149 2.63 -14.60 5.71
C LEU A 149 1.18 -15.09 5.64
N ILE A 150 0.84 -15.85 4.61
CA ILE A 150 -0.54 -16.30 4.39
C ILE A 150 -0.96 -17.42 5.36
N ARG A 151 -0.11 -18.43 5.56
CA ARG A 151 -0.49 -19.66 6.28
C ARG A 151 -0.29 -19.58 7.79
N ASP A 152 0.77 -18.92 8.23
CA ASP A 152 1.17 -18.93 9.64
C ASP A 152 0.76 -17.64 10.35
N LEU A 153 0.87 -16.49 9.67
CA LEU A 153 0.49 -15.18 10.23
C LEU A 153 -0.95 -14.75 9.88
N GLY A 154 -1.60 -15.42 8.92
CA GLY A 154 -2.95 -15.09 8.49
C GLY A 154 -3.07 -13.75 7.75
N PHE A 155 -1.97 -13.27 7.15
CA PHE A 155 -1.98 -12.05 6.34
C PHE A 155 -2.76 -12.29 5.04
N SER A 156 -3.30 -11.22 4.48
CA SER A 156 -4.13 -11.28 3.27
C SER A 156 -3.30 -11.21 1.99
N GLY A 157 -2.01 -10.94 2.10
CA GLY A 157 -1.18 -10.61 0.96
C GLY A 157 0.21 -10.09 1.32
N VAL A 158 0.79 -9.41 0.36
CA VAL A 158 2.16 -8.90 0.36
C VAL A 158 2.22 -7.49 -0.25
N GLU A 159 3.05 -6.64 0.32
CA GLU A 159 3.49 -5.39 -0.28
C GLU A 159 4.90 -5.57 -0.87
N ILE A 160 5.09 -5.12 -2.11
CA ILE A 160 6.37 -5.20 -2.84
C ILE A 160 6.74 -3.83 -3.41
N GLY A 161 7.99 -3.67 -3.83
CA GLY A 161 8.44 -2.44 -4.48
C GLY A 161 7.98 -2.33 -5.93
N SER A 162 7.84 -1.10 -6.43
CA SER A 162 7.61 -0.78 -7.85
C SER A 162 8.71 -1.28 -8.78
N ASN A 163 9.89 -1.54 -8.23
CA ASN A 163 11.00 -2.26 -8.85
C ASN A 163 11.84 -2.98 -7.78
N ILE A 164 12.63 -3.97 -8.22
CA ILE A 164 13.57 -4.73 -7.38
C ILE A 164 14.97 -4.44 -7.90
N ASN A 165 15.66 -3.47 -7.28
CA ASN A 165 16.98 -2.99 -7.72
C ASN A 165 17.00 -2.63 -9.23
N GLY A 166 15.95 -1.94 -9.70
CA GLY A 166 15.80 -1.56 -11.10
C GLY A 166 15.14 -2.60 -12.01
N VAL A 167 14.93 -3.84 -11.54
CA VAL A 167 14.12 -4.83 -12.27
C VAL A 167 12.64 -4.47 -12.11
N PRO A 168 11.90 -4.17 -13.21
CA PRO A 168 10.50 -3.80 -13.12
C PRO A 168 9.64 -5.00 -12.74
N ILE A 169 8.53 -4.77 -12.04
CA ILE A 169 7.63 -5.84 -11.60
C ILE A 169 7.01 -6.66 -12.74
N GLY A 170 6.93 -6.10 -13.94
CA GLY A 170 6.43 -6.80 -15.14
C GLY A 170 7.46 -7.70 -15.81
N ASP A 171 8.69 -7.79 -15.27
CA ASP A 171 9.74 -8.63 -15.83
C ASP A 171 9.42 -10.13 -15.61
N PRO A 172 9.52 -10.98 -16.66
CA PRO A 172 9.25 -12.40 -16.54
C PRO A 172 10.08 -13.16 -15.49
N ARG A 173 11.21 -12.61 -15.05
CA ARG A 173 12.02 -13.18 -13.95
C ARG A 173 11.25 -13.24 -12.63
N LEU A 174 10.24 -12.40 -12.44
CA LEU A 174 9.40 -12.37 -11.24
C LEU A 174 8.15 -13.24 -11.36
N HIS A 175 7.88 -13.83 -12.54
CA HIS A 175 6.70 -14.68 -12.75
C HIS A 175 6.56 -15.83 -11.74
N PRO A 176 7.63 -16.54 -11.31
CA PRO A 176 7.45 -17.60 -10.32
C PRO A 176 6.86 -17.09 -8.99
N PHE A 177 7.23 -15.89 -8.55
CA PHE A 177 6.65 -15.27 -7.35
C PHE A 177 5.16 -14.94 -7.56
N PHE A 178 4.81 -14.32 -8.69
CA PHE A 178 3.42 -13.99 -8.99
C PHE A 178 2.53 -15.23 -9.21
N ALA A 179 3.09 -16.31 -9.73
CA ALA A 179 2.40 -17.60 -9.82
C ALA A 179 2.00 -18.13 -8.43
N GLU A 180 2.93 -18.07 -7.48
CA GLU A 180 2.65 -18.49 -6.09
C GLU A 180 1.68 -17.53 -5.38
N ALA A 181 1.81 -16.21 -5.61
CA ALA A 181 0.84 -15.24 -5.10
C ALA A 181 -0.58 -15.50 -5.61
N GLU A 182 -0.74 -15.79 -6.91
CA GLU A 182 -2.04 -16.17 -7.46
C GLU A 182 -2.54 -17.50 -6.87
N ALA A 183 -1.69 -18.52 -6.76
CA ALA A 183 -2.05 -19.84 -6.24
C ALA A 183 -2.51 -19.81 -4.78
N LEU A 184 -1.88 -18.94 -3.97
CA LEU A 184 -2.27 -18.69 -2.58
C LEU A 184 -3.49 -17.76 -2.47
N GLY A 185 -3.92 -17.13 -3.56
CA GLY A 185 -4.92 -16.08 -3.55
C GLY A 185 -4.44 -14.84 -2.80
N ALA A 186 -3.14 -14.59 -2.72
CA ALA A 186 -2.58 -13.43 -2.02
C ALA A 186 -2.89 -12.13 -2.77
N ALA A 187 -3.28 -11.09 -2.03
CA ALA A 187 -3.30 -9.74 -2.55
C ALA A 187 -1.87 -9.21 -2.71
N VAL A 188 -1.57 -8.50 -3.80
CA VAL A 188 -0.26 -7.86 -4.02
C VAL A 188 -0.45 -6.35 -4.09
N PHE A 189 0.12 -5.61 -3.15
CA PHE A 189 0.18 -4.15 -3.20
C PHE A 189 1.57 -3.70 -3.66
N VAL A 190 1.65 -2.92 -4.72
CA VAL A 190 2.91 -2.41 -5.28
C VAL A 190 3.10 -0.98 -4.81
N HIS A 191 4.14 -0.76 -4.03
CA HIS A 191 4.51 0.55 -3.51
C HIS A 191 5.76 1.12 -4.20
N ALA A 192 5.76 2.41 -4.50
CA ALA A 192 6.94 3.14 -4.97
C ALA A 192 8.19 2.90 -4.09
N VAL A 193 9.32 2.52 -4.69
CA VAL A 193 10.61 2.46 -3.99
C VAL A 193 11.73 2.89 -4.93
N ARG A 194 12.64 3.75 -4.44
CA ARG A 194 13.87 4.18 -5.14
C ARG A 194 13.66 4.44 -6.65
N PRO A 195 12.89 5.48 -7.01
CA PRO A 195 12.44 5.73 -8.37
C PRO A 195 13.61 6.03 -9.31
N THR A 196 13.46 5.66 -10.57
CA THR A 196 14.44 5.99 -11.62
C THR A 196 14.36 7.46 -12.06
N GLY A 197 15.41 7.96 -12.72
CA GLY A 197 15.41 9.27 -13.39
C GLY A 197 15.47 10.48 -12.44
N MET A 198 15.85 10.30 -11.18
CA MET A 198 15.95 11.39 -10.22
C MET A 198 16.99 12.45 -10.59
N ASP A 199 17.99 12.10 -11.40
CA ASP A 199 18.98 13.02 -11.98
C ASP A 199 18.36 14.07 -12.94
N ARG A 200 17.12 13.84 -13.37
CA ARG A 200 16.35 14.73 -14.26
C ARG A 200 15.48 15.74 -13.51
N THR A 201 15.43 15.67 -12.18
CA THR A 201 14.56 16.51 -11.35
C THR A 201 15.40 17.55 -10.61
N VAL A 202 15.06 18.83 -10.78
CA VAL A 202 15.73 19.94 -10.07
C VAL A 202 14.91 20.34 -8.85
N GLY A 203 15.51 20.28 -7.67
CA GLY A 203 14.90 20.75 -6.43
C GLY A 203 15.30 19.92 -5.21
N PRO A 204 14.58 20.08 -4.08
CA PRO A 204 14.91 19.38 -2.85
C PRO A 204 14.63 17.88 -2.92
N ALA A 205 15.26 17.10 -2.04
CA ALA A 205 15.11 15.64 -1.97
C ALA A 205 13.65 15.17 -1.77
N SER A 206 12.78 16.01 -1.20
CA SER A 206 11.35 15.72 -1.05
C SER A 206 10.62 15.53 -2.39
N LEU A 207 11.15 16.05 -3.50
CA LEU A 207 10.59 15.81 -4.83
C LEU A 207 10.62 14.32 -5.23
N GLN A 208 11.48 13.51 -4.62
CA GLN A 208 11.43 12.06 -4.79
C GLN A 208 10.06 11.50 -4.37
N GLN A 209 9.53 11.96 -3.23
CA GLN A 209 8.22 11.50 -2.73
C GLN A 209 7.07 12.14 -3.51
N VAL A 210 7.20 13.43 -3.84
CA VAL A 210 6.12 14.19 -4.49
C VAL A 210 5.95 13.82 -5.97
N LEU A 211 7.04 13.59 -6.71
CA LEU A 211 7.03 13.39 -8.17
C LEU A 211 7.66 12.07 -8.60
N GLY A 212 8.76 11.66 -7.96
CA GLY A 212 9.48 10.44 -8.32
C GLY A 212 8.64 9.18 -8.08
N TYR A 213 8.07 9.04 -6.90
CA TYR A 213 7.28 7.88 -6.49
C TYR A 213 6.07 7.61 -7.39
N PRO A 214 5.16 8.57 -7.64
CA PRO A 214 4.07 8.37 -8.60
C PRO A 214 4.55 8.07 -10.03
N THR A 215 5.70 8.62 -10.44
CA THR A 215 6.26 8.34 -11.77
C THR A 215 6.72 6.89 -11.90
N ASP A 216 7.41 6.36 -10.87
CA ASP A 216 7.90 4.98 -10.87
C ASP A 216 6.76 3.96 -10.77
N VAL A 217 5.71 4.26 -10.01
CA VAL A 217 4.48 3.45 -10.01
C VAL A 217 3.83 3.41 -11.39
N GLY A 218 3.83 4.53 -12.11
CA GLY A 218 3.33 4.57 -13.48
C GLY A 218 4.09 3.61 -14.42
N LEU A 219 5.41 3.53 -14.27
CA LEU A 219 6.25 2.55 -14.99
C LEU A 219 5.99 1.11 -14.56
N ALA A 220 5.72 0.88 -13.28
CA ALA A 220 5.39 -0.45 -12.74
C ALA A 220 4.08 -0.98 -13.34
N ILE A 221 3.03 -0.16 -13.41
CA ILE A 221 1.77 -0.53 -14.08
C ILE A 221 1.98 -0.76 -15.57
N ALA A 222 2.69 0.16 -16.25
CA ALA A 222 2.95 0.02 -17.67
C ALA A 222 3.65 -1.31 -17.97
N SER A 223 4.69 -1.66 -17.19
CA SER A 223 5.42 -2.92 -17.32
C SER A 223 4.55 -4.14 -17.01
N THR A 224 3.65 -4.05 -16.04
CA THR A 224 2.69 -5.12 -15.70
C THR A 224 1.78 -5.46 -16.88
N ILE A 225 1.27 -4.43 -17.57
CA ILE A 225 0.38 -4.57 -18.73
C ILE A 225 1.16 -5.01 -19.97
N THR A 226 2.25 -4.31 -20.30
CA THR A 226 3.02 -4.58 -21.53
C THR A 226 3.84 -5.86 -21.43
N GLY A 227 4.21 -6.29 -20.22
CA GLY A 227 4.87 -7.57 -19.96
C GLY A 227 3.90 -8.77 -19.93
N GLY A 228 2.58 -8.53 -20.02
CA GLY A 228 1.57 -9.60 -20.08
C GLY A 228 1.34 -10.32 -18.74
N LEU A 229 1.72 -9.72 -17.61
CA LEU A 229 1.61 -10.34 -16.29
C LEU A 229 0.15 -10.72 -15.96
N LEU A 230 -0.79 -9.80 -16.22
CA LEU A 230 -2.23 -9.99 -15.96
C LEU A 230 -2.89 -11.02 -16.88
N LEU A 231 -2.27 -11.31 -18.02
CA LEU A 231 -2.76 -12.33 -18.95
C LEU A 231 -2.24 -13.70 -18.56
N LYS A 232 -1.02 -13.75 -18.03
CA LYS A 232 -0.41 -14.98 -17.52
C LYS A 232 -1.05 -15.43 -16.21
N PHE A 233 -1.38 -14.49 -15.33
CA PHE A 233 -1.98 -14.72 -14.01
C PHE A 233 -3.31 -13.95 -13.89
N PRO A 234 -4.39 -14.42 -14.54
CA PRO A 234 -5.65 -13.68 -14.64
C PRO A 234 -6.46 -13.60 -13.34
N LYS A 235 -6.11 -14.36 -12.30
CA LYS A 235 -6.73 -14.32 -10.97
C LYS A 235 -5.89 -13.52 -9.97
N LEU A 236 -4.69 -13.07 -10.35
CA LEU A 236 -3.86 -12.23 -9.50
C LEU A 236 -4.58 -10.93 -9.15
N ARG A 237 -4.63 -10.62 -7.86
CA ARG A 237 -5.19 -9.36 -7.34
C ARG A 237 -4.04 -8.44 -7.02
N ILE A 238 -3.85 -7.44 -7.87
CA ILE A 238 -2.72 -6.52 -7.77
C ILE A 238 -3.21 -5.08 -7.71
N ALA A 239 -2.67 -4.33 -6.77
CA ALA A 239 -2.98 -2.94 -6.48
C ALA A 239 -1.71 -2.08 -6.54
N PHE A 240 -1.88 -0.79 -6.79
CA PHE A 240 -0.78 0.16 -6.91
C PHE A 240 -1.01 1.41 -6.07
N SER A 241 0.05 1.89 -5.43
CA SER A 241 -0.03 3.08 -4.59
C SER A 241 -0.20 4.39 -5.37
N HIS A 242 -0.61 5.45 -4.69
CA HIS A 242 -0.71 6.83 -5.20
C HIS A 242 -1.60 6.96 -6.44
N GLY A 243 -2.76 6.29 -6.45
CA GLY A 243 -3.71 6.30 -7.56
C GLY A 243 -3.21 5.61 -8.83
N GLY A 244 -2.19 4.75 -8.72
CA GLY A 244 -1.49 4.21 -9.89
C GLY A 244 -0.55 5.21 -10.55
N GLY A 245 -0.24 6.31 -9.86
CA GLY A 245 0.76 7.28 -10.26
C GLY A 245 0.49 7.92 -11.62
N THR A 246 1.54 8.07 -12.43
CA THR A 246 1.43 8.74 -13.74
C THR A 246 0.75 7.89 -14.81
N PHE A 247 0.48 6.60 -14.56
CA PHE A 247 -0.12 5.71 -15.56
C PHE A 247 -1.51 6.19 -16.02
N ALA A 248 -2.33 6.71 -15.11
CA ALA A 248 -3.68 7.19 -15.42
C ALA A 248 -3.68 8.26 -16.54
N SER A 249 -2.66 9.12 -16.56
CA SER A 249 -2.48 10.14 -17.59
C SER A 249 -1.91 9.58 -18.90
N LEU A 250 -1.16 8.48 -18.85
CA LEU A 250 -0.51 7.87 -20.00
C LEU A 250 -1.36 6.82 -20.71
N LEU A 251 -2.35 6.23 -20.03
CA LEU A 251 -3.19 5.16 -20.60
C LEU A 251 -3.82 5.52 -21.96
N PRO A 252 -4.45 6.70 -22.17
CA PRO A 252 -5.00 7.05 -23.48
C PRO A 252 -3.93 7.10 -24.58
N ARG A 253 -2.71 7.52 -24.25
CA ARG A 253 -1.58 7.54 -25.18
C ARG A 253 -1.11 6.11 -25.49
N LEU A 254 -1.06 5.24 -24.50
CA LEU A 254 -0.72 3.83 -24.69
C LEU A 254 -1.78 3.12 -25.54
N GLN A 255 -3.07 3.41 -25.34
CA GLN A 255 -4.16 2.91 -26.18
C GLN A 255 -4.01 3.37 -27.63
N GLN A 256 -3.75 4.66 -27.85
CA GLN A 256 -3.49 5.15 -29.21
C GLN A 256 -2.25 4.48 -29.83
N GLY A 257 -1.20 4.26 -29.04
CA GLY A 257 -0.01 3.54 -29.47
C GLY A 257 -0.32 2.09 -29.87
N TYR A 258 -1.15 1.40 -29.08
CA TYR A 258 -1.60 0.03 -29.35
C TYR A 258 -2.34 -0.09 -30.70
N GLU A 259 -3.17 0.89 -31.07
CA GLU A 259 -3.87 0.87 -32.37
C GLU A 259 -2.97 1.24 -33.56
N VAL A 260 -1.92 2.03 -33.33
CA VAL A 260 -1.05 2.55 -34.40
C VAL A 260 0.17 1.67 -34.66
N PHE A 261 0.76 1.05 -33.64
CA PHE A 261 2.00 0.29 -33.75
C PHE A 261 1.74 -1.23 -33.71
N PRO A 262 1.88 -1.96 -34.84
CA PRO A 262 1.63 -3.40 -34.88
C PRO A 262 2.40 -4.20 -33.84
N ALA A 263 3.67 -3.81 -33.56
CA ALA A 263 4.49 -4.47 -32.55
C ALA A 263 3.88 -4.43 -31.12
N LEU A 264 3.17 -3.36 -30.76
CA LEU A 264 2.48 -3.29 -29.48
C LEU A 264 1.26 -4.22 -29.45
N LYS A 265 0.55 -4.34 -30.56
CA LYS A 265 -0.60 -5.24 -30.71
C LYS A 265 -0.21 -6.71 -30.71
N GLU A 266 0.95 -7.03 -31.27
CA GLU A 266 1.53 -8.38 -31.24
C GLU A 266 2.00 -8.77 -29.83
N THR A 267 2.51 -7.80 -29.06
CA THR A 267 3.00 -8.04 -27.69
C THR A 267 1.85 -8.13 -26.67
N MET A 268 0.81 -7.32 -26.84
CA MET A 268 -0.35 -7.28 -25.94
C MET A 268 -1.58 -7.84 -26.68
N PRO A 269 -1.97 -9.11 -26.51
CA PRO A 269 -3.14 -9.66 -27.19
C PRO A 269 -4.47 -9.04 -26.71
N GLU A 270 -4.44 -8.26 -25.63
CA GLU A 270 -5.58 -7.53 -25.08
C GLU A 270 -5.24 -6.03 -24.94
N ALA A 271 -6.19 -5.17 -25.29
CA ALA A 271 -5.97 -3.72 -25.26
C ALA A 271 -5.64 -3.21 -23.85
N PRO A 272 -4.73 -2.23 -23.71
CA PRO A 272 -4.25 -1.74 -22.41
C PRO A 272 -5.38 -1.16 -21.55
N GLU A 273 -6.40 -0.51 -22.14
CA GLU A 273 -7.56 -0.02 -21.39
C GLU A 273 -8.38 -1.15 -20.76
N VAL A 274 -8.49 -2.30 -21.43
CA VAL A 274 -9.21 -3.46 -20.89
C VAL A 274 -8.40 -4.11 -19.78
N GLN A 275 -7.09 -4.24 -19.96
CA GLN A 275 -6.20 -4.75 -18.91
C GLN A 275 -6.18 -3.83 -17.67
N ALA A 276 -6.21 -2.51 -17.85
CA ALA A 276 -6.23 -1.54 -16.75
C ALA A 276 -7.45 -1.72 -15.83
N ARG A 277 -8.60 -2.17 -16.34
CA ARG A 277 -9.81 -2.46 -15.54
C ARG A 277 -9.64 -3.62 -14.55
N ARG A 278 -8.57 -4.39 -14.65
CA ARG A 278 -8.25 -5.49 -13.72
C ARG A 278 -7.40 -5.04 -12.53
N LEU A 279 -6.81 -3.86 -12.62
CA LEU A 279 -5.88 -3.33 -11.63
C LEU A 279 -6.62 -2.55 -10.56
N TYR A 280 -6.24 -2.77 -9.31
CA TYR A 280 -6.68 -1.95 -8.19
C TYR A 280 -5.72 -0.76 -8.00
N VAL A 281 -6.23 0.33 -7.43
CA VAL A 281 -5.42 1.49 -7.00
C VAL A 281 -5.95 2.04 -5.69
N ASP A 282 -5.08 2.70 -4.93
CA ASP A 282 -5.55 3.52 -3.82
C ASP A 282 -6.16 4.87 -4.30
N SER A 283 -6.71 5.64 -3.37
CA SER A 283 -7.32 6.95 -3.61
C SER A 283 -6.38 8.12 -3.27
N LEU A 284 -5.08 7.88 -3.07
CA LEU A 284 -4.13 8.85 -2.55
C LEU A 284 -3.64 9.81 -3.65
N VAL A 285 -4.55 10.71 -4.06
CA VAL A 285 -4.31 11.67 -5.15
C VAL A 285 -4.61 13.12 -4.78
N PHE A 286 -5.02 13.38 -3.53
CA PHE A 286 -5.18 14.71 -2.93
C PHE A 286 -6.21 15.67 -3.57
N ASP A 287 -6.94 15.26 -4.62
CA ASP A 287 -8.02 16.05 -5.20
C ASP A 287 -9.17 15.18 -5.76
N SER A 288 -10.37 15.77 -5.84
CA SER A 288 -11.58 15.06 -6.25
C SER A 288 -11.67 14.81 -7.76
N GLU A 289 -11.09 15.66 -8.61
CA GLU A 289 -11.16 15.48 -10.07
C GLU A 289 -10.29 14.30 -10.51
N THR A 290 -9.07 14.22 -9.97
CA THR A 290 -8.20 13.07 -10.19
C THR A 290 -8.84 11.80 -9.66
N LEU A 291 -9.48 11.84 -8.49
CA LEU A 291 -10.20 10.67 -7.96
C LEU A 291 -11.34 10.20 -8.89
N ARG A 292 -12.13 11.12 -9.45
CA ARG A 292 -13.15 10.79 -10.48
C ARG A 292 -12.50 10.20 -11.73
N ARG A 293 -11.34 10.73 -12.13
CA ARG A 293 -10.57 10.21 -13.26
C ARG A 293 -10.09 8.77 -13.00
N LEU A 294 -9.64 8.44 -11.79
CA LEU A 294 -9.26 7.06 -11.44
C LEU A 294 -10.43 6.10 -11.60
N VAL A 295 -11.60 6.43 -11.07
CA VAL A 295 -12.82 5.61 -11.23
C VAL A 295 -13.21 5.45 -12.71
N SER A 296 -13.09 6.53 -13.49
CA SER A 296 -13.31 6.48 -14.94
C SER A 296 -12.36 5.54 -15.67
N ILE A 297 -11.11 5.38 -15.21
CA ILE A 297 -10.06 4.55 -15.83
C ILE A 297 -10.11 3.10 -15.34
N PHE A 298 -9.99 2.90 -14.03
CA PHE A 298 -9.82 1.59 -13.40
C PHE A 298 -11.16 0.91 -13.13
N GLY A 299 -12.21 1.70 -12.87
CA GLY A 299 -13.52 1.21 -12.48
C GLY A 299 -13.85 1.59 -11.04
N GLU A 300 -15.13 1.75 -10.77
CA GLU A 300 -15.64 2.04 -9.44
C GLU A 300 -15.35 0.91 -8.45
N ASP A 301 -15.14 -0.30 -8.95
CA ASP A 301 -14.82 -1.52 -8.23
C ASP A 301 -13.31 -1.75 -8.00
N LYS A 302 -12.48 -0.75 -8.34
CA LYS A 302 -11.02 -0.87 -8.35
C LYS A 302 -10.28 0.23 -7.60
N VAL A 303 -10.98 1.21 -7.05
CA VAL A 303 -10.38 2.31 -6.27
C VAL A 303 -10.70 2.10 -4.78
N MET A 304 -9.68 2.19 -3.92
CA MET A 304 -9.78 1.92 -2.47
C MET A 304 -9.18 3.06 -1.65
N ILE A 305 -9.59 3.24 -0.39
CA ILE A 305 -8.91 4.21 0.49
C ILE A 305 -7.47 3.78 0.71
N GLY A 306 -6.55 4.70 0.46
CA GLY A 306 -5.18 4.63 0.96
C GLY A 306 -4.75 5.98 1.50
N THR A 307 -4.07 5.99 2.65
CA THR A 307 -3.70 7.24 3.33
C THR A 307 -2.21 7.55 3.31
N ASP A 308 -1.34 6.54 3.22
CA ASP A 308 0.11 6.61 3.51
C ASP A 308 0.40 6.97 4.98
N TYR A 309 -0.53 6.64 5.87
CA TYR A 309 -0.36 6.76 7.32
C TYR A 309 0.80 5.89 7.81
N PRO A 310 1.61 6.30 8.82
CA PRO A 310 1.51 7.52 9.64
C PRO A 310 2.37 8.68 9.13
N PHE A 311 2.80 8.67 7.87
CA PHE A 311 3.70 9.71 7.39
C PHE A 311 3.01 11.07 7.29
N ASN A 312 3.81 12.14 7.36
CA ASN A 312 3.27 13.51 7.31
C ASN A 312 2.63 13.84 5.95
N PHE A 313 3.13 13.25 4.86
CA PHE A 313 2.60 13.45 3.51
C PHE A 313 1.48 12.43 3.23
N ARG A 314 0.36 12.59 3.93
CA ARG A 314 -0.78 11.66 3.92
C ARG A 314 -2.10 12.36 3.58
N ASP A 315 -3.12 11.58 3.25
CA ASP A 315 -4.50 12.08 3.26
C ASP A 315 -5.08 12.01 4.67
N ALA A 316 -5.41 13.17 5.24
CA ALA A 316 -5.91 13.27 6.62
C ALA A 316 -7.42 12.96 6.74
N ASP A 317 -8.19 13.15 5.66
CA ASP A 317 -9.65 13.02 5.65
C ASP A 317 -10.15 12.21 4.43
N PRO A 318 -9.66 10.96 4.25
CA PRO A 318 -9.89 10.18 3.03
C PRO A 318 -11.38 9.91 2.74
N VAL A 319 -12.16 9.60 3.78
CA VAL A 319 -13.61 9.35 3.64
C VAL A 319 -14.34 10.62 3.18
N ALA A 320 -13.98 11.78 3.73
CA ALA A 320 -14.57 13.05 3.33
C ALA A 320 -14.22 13.41 1.88
N ARG A 321 -13.00 13.09 1.44
CA ARG A 321 -12.56 13.30 0.05
C ARG A 321 -13.38 12.46 -0.93
N ILE A 322 -13.59 11.17 -0.63
CA ILE A 322 -14.45 10.30 -1.45
C ILE A 322 -15.88 10.84 -1.50
N ARG A 323 -16.46 11.22 -0.35
CA ARG A 323 -17.81 11.82 -0.28
C ARG A 323 -17.94 13.11 -1.09
N THR A 324 -16.86 13.88 -1.20
CA THR A 324 -16.83 15.11 -2.01
C THR A 324 -16.76 14.80 -3.51
N ALA A 325 -16.03 13.75 -3.88
CA ALA A 325 -15.93 13.32 -5.27
C ALA A 325 -17.20 12.61 -5.78
N PHE A 326 -17.84 11.80 -4.93
CA PHE A 326 -19.00 10.98 -5.28
C PHE A 326 -20.10 11.12 -4.23
N THR A 327 -21.25 11.62 -4.67
CA THR A 327 -22.43 11.83 -3.83
C THR A 327 -23.37 10.63 -3.82
N ASP A 328 -23.21 9.69 -4.75
CA ASP A 328 -24.00 8.47 -4.80
C ASP A 328 -23.63 7.53 -3.63
N PRO A 329 -24.62 7.07 -2.84
CA PRO A 329 -24.36 6.20 -1.69
C PRO A 329 -23.72 4.85 -2.04
N SER A 330 -24.02 4.29 -3.22
CA SER A 330 -23.48 3.00 -3.64
C SER A 330 -22.00 3.13 -4.04
N SER A 331 -21.66 4.18 -4.81
CA SER A 331 -20.27 4.55 -5.09
C SER A 331 -19.47 4.74 -3.81
N HIS A 332 -20.03 5.50 -2.86
CA HIS A 332 -19.38 5.77 -1.59
C HIS A 332 -19.10 4.47 -0.81
N GLN A 333 -20.08 3.57 -0.71
CA GLN A 333 -19.91 2.30 0.01
C GLN A 333 -18.86 1.39 -0.64
N ARG A 334 -18.75 1.40 -1.96
CA ARG A 334 -17.71 0.64 -2.68
C ARG A 334 -16.31 1.18 -2.41
N LEU A 335 -16.12 2.48 -2.65
CA LEU A 335 -14.82 3.15 -2.60
C LEU A 335 -14.24 3.20 -1.18
N VAL A 336 -15.10 3.34 -0.17
CA VAL A 336 -14.69 3.46 1.23
C VAL A 336 -14.49 2.09 1.89
N TYR A 337 -15.16 1.03 1.41
CA TYR A 337 -15.23 -0.25 2.13
C TYR A 337 -15.18 -1.49 1.23
N ALA A 338 -16.16 -1.66 0.33
CA ALA A 338 -16.36 -2.96 -0.34
C ALA A 338 -15.18 -3.40 -1.21
N ASN A 339 -14.56 -2.46 -1.94
CA ASN A 339 -13.45 -2.77 -2.84
C ASN A 339 -12.23 -3.30 -2.09
N ALA A 340 -11.95 -2.77 -0.90
CA ALA A 340 -10.85 -3.25 -0.05
C ALA A 340 -11.09 -4.70 0.38
N LEU A 341 -12.31 -5.05 0.80
CA LEU A 341 -12.64 -6.43 1.16
C LEU A 341 -12.52 -7.39 -0.02
N GLU A 342 -12.95 -6.98 -1.21
CA GLU A 342 -12.80 -7.76 -2.44
C GLU A 342 -11.31 -7.96 -2.81
N PHE A 343 -10.49 -6.90 -2.70
CA PHE A 343 -9.06 -6.97 -2.93
C PHE A 343 -8.34 -7.89 -1.93
N LEU A 344 -8.78 -7.92 -0.68
CA LEU A 344 -8.20 -8.76 0.39
C LEU A 344 -8.77 -10.19 0.44
N ALA A 345 -9.94 -10.44 -0.18
CA ALA A 345 -10.72 -11.69 -0.11
C ALA A 345 -11.22 -11.96 1.31
N PHE A 346 -11.65 -10.89 1.97
CA PHE A 346 -12.37 -11.04 3.22
C PHE A 346 -13.78 -11.54 2.92
N ASN A 347 -14.07 -12.77 3.34
CA ASN A 347 -15.41 -13.32 3.24
C ASN A 347 -16.36 -12.45 4.08
N LYS A 348 -17.54 -12.12 3.55
CA LYS A 348 -18.57 -11.33 4.27
C LYS A 348 -18.90 -11.91 5.66
N VAL A 349 -18.84 -13.23 5.83
CA VAL A 349 -19.04 -13.90 7.13
C VAL A 349 -17.86 -13.65 8.08
N SER A 350 -16.61 -13.68 7.61
CA SER A 350 -15.43 -13.37 8.44
C SER A 350 -15.34 -11.89 8.80
N ALA A 351 -15.81 -11.02 7.90
CA ALA A 351 -16.04 -9.62 8.19
C ALA A 351 -17.08 -9.51 9.32
N ASP A 352 -18.30 -10.02 9.14
CA ASP A 352 -19.34 -9.92 10.16
C ASP A 352 -18.99 -10.62 11.50
N GLU A 353 -18.19 -11.69 11.50
CA GLU A 353 -17.68 -12.35 12.72
C GLU A 353 -16.54 -11.57 13.40
N GLN A 354 -15.62 -10.93 12.65
CA GLN A 354 -14.69 -9.94 13.20
C GLN A 354 -15.42 -8.68 13.70
N PHE A 355 -16.51 -8.28 13.02
CA PHE A 355 -17.18 -6.99 13.23
C PHE A 355 -18.38 -7.03 14.20
N SER A 356 -18.98 -8.19 14.47
CA SER A 356 -20.03 -8.36 15.49
C SER A 356 -19.52 -8.19 16.93
N ARG A 357 -18.22 -8.42 17.17
CA ARG A 357 -17.57 -8.15 18.47
C ARG A 357 -17.45 -6.65 18.77
N CYS A 358 -17.42 -5.80 17.74
CA CYS A 358 -17.36 -4.35 17.91
C CYS A 358 -18.71 -3.76 18.35
N GLY A 359 -19.84 -4.42 18.01
CA GLY A 359 -21.19 -4.04 18.45
C GLY A 359 -21.62 -4.62 19.80
N ALA A 360 -20.94 -5.65 20.30
CA ALA A 360 -21.27 -6.30 21.58
C ALA A 360 -20.61 -5.64 22.80
N ALA A 361 -19.56 -4.83 22.61
CA ALA A 361 -18.89 -4.09 23.68
C ALA A 361 -19.63 -2.81 24.13
N GLN A 362 -20.87 -2.59 23.66
CA GLN A 362 -21.69 -1.41 23.96
C GLN A 362 -23.09 -1.76 24.51
N ARG A 363 -23.23 -2.85 25.26
CA ARG A 363 -24.40 -3.05 26.14
C ARG A 363 -24.01 -3.06 27.60
#